data_AF-A0A820KEH2-F1
#
_entry.id   AF-A0A820KEH2-F1
#
_cell.length_a   1.000
_cell.length_b   1.000
_cell.length_c   1.000
_cell.angle_alpha   90.00
_cell.angle_beta   90.00
_cell.angle_gamma   90.00
#
_symmetry.space_group_name_H-M   'P 1'
#
loop_
_entity.id
_entity.type
_entity.pdbx_description
1 polymer ?
#
loop_
_entity_poly.entity_id
_entity_poly.type
_entity_poly.pdbx_seq_one_letter_code
_entity_poly.pdbx_strand_id
1 'polypeptide(L)'
;KIADQCVLPVVETILPPIYSDEPFEDRKSVFQAHLSPVHSKQEVQLVLHKLKENKKIANATHNIYAYRIWDEKRNVILTDCDDDGETGASSRMLNLMDVSEKKNKRK
;
A
#
# COMPACT_ATOMS: atom_id res chain seq x y z
N LYS A 1 -1.41 -25.64 26.27
CA LYS A 1 -1.06 -25.45 24.85
C LYS A 1 -1.87 -24.26 24.34
N ILE A 2 -1.57 -23.05 24.84
CA ILE A 2 -0.78 -22.02 24.13
C ILE A 2 -1.15 -21.97 22.65
N ALA A 3 -2.06 -21.05 22.32
CA ALA A 3 -1.98 -20.30 21.09
C ALA A 3 -2.04 -18.84 21.54
N ASP A 4 -0.87 -18.21 21.58
CA ASP A 4 -0.71 -16.78 21.75
C ASP A 4 -1.56 -16.07 20.69
N GLN A 5 -2.72 -15.59 21.10
CA GLN A 5 -3.34 -14.47 20.41
C GLN A 5 -2.43 -13.27 20.68
N CYS A 6 -1.59 -12.96 19.70
CA CYS A 6 -0.87 -11.69 19.64
C CYS A 6 -1.92 -10.58 19.56
N VAL A 7 -2.42 -10.16 20.72
CA VAL A 7 -3.17 -8.91 20.86
C VAL A 7 -2.14 -7.82 20.67
N LEU A 8 -2.00 -7.34 19.44
CA LEU A 8 -1.23 -6.15 19.15
C LEU A 8 -1.78 -5.03 20.06
N PRO A 9 -0.93 -4.27 20.75
CA PRO A 9 -1.40 -3.19 21.60
C PRO A 9 -2.28 -2.27 20.75
N VAL A 10 -3.53 -2.10 21.16
CA VAL A 10 -4.50 -1.21 20.51
C VAL A 10 -4.07 0.22 20.82
N VAL A 11 -2.99 0.66 20.15
CA VAL A 11 -2.88 2.06 19.77
C VAL A 11 -4.03 2.29 18.80
N GLU A 12 -4.97 3.13 19.19
CA GLU A 12 -6.10 3.59 18.38
C GLU A 12 -5.54 4.30 17.14
N THR A 13 -5.08 3.51 16.18
CA THR A 13 -4.42 3.98 14.99
C THR A 13 -5.55 4.28 14.03
N ILE A 14 -5.85 5.57 13.90
CA ILE A 14 -6.90 6.06 13.01
C ILE A 14 -6.58 5.54 11.61
N LEU A 15 -7.53 4.83 10.99
CA LEU A 15 -7.39 4.35 9.61
C LEU A 15 -7.15 5.57 8.70
N PRO A 16 -6.02 5.61 7.96
CA PRO A 16 -5.78 6.69 7.03
C PRO A 16 -6.81 6.73 5.89
N PRO A 17 -7.09 7.91 5.31
CA PRO A 17 -8.03 8.02 4.20
C PRO A 17 -7.53 7.23 2.99
N ILE A 18 -8.44 6.51 2.34
CA ILE A 18 -8.15 5.74 1.13
C ILE A 18 -8.81 6.42 -0.05
N TYR A 19 -7.99 6.91 -0.98
CA TYR A 19 -8.42 7.48 -2.25
C TYR A 19 -8.40 6.38 -3.30
N SER A 20 -9.54 6.13 -3.95
CA SER A 20 -9.68 5.10 -4.96
C SER A 20 -10.07 5.75 -6.27
N ASP A 21 -9.44 5.34 -7.36
CA ASP A 21 -9.80 5.81 -8.71
C ASP A 21 -10.87 4.90 -9.34
N GLU A 22 -11.43 5.35 -10.46
CA GLU A 22 -12.31 4.52 -11.27
C GLU A 22 -11.51 3.34 -11.88
N PRO A 23 -12.08 2.12 -11.89
CA PRO A 23 -11.45 1.01 -12.57
C PRO A 23 -11.32 1.26 -14.07
N PHE A 24 -10.19 0.89 -14.66
CA PHE A 24 -9.99 0.92 -16.11
C PHE A 24 -9.61 -0.46 -16.64
N GLU A 25 -9.86 -0.68 -17.93
CA GLU A 25 -9.55 -1.94 -18.60
C GLU A 25 -8.38 -1.75 -19.57
N ASP A 26 -7.39 -2.65 -19.52
CA ASP A 26 -6.36 -2.79 -20.54
C ASP A 26 -6.16 -4.28 -20.86
N ARG A 27 -6.23 -4.63 -22.14
CA ARG A 27 -6.07 -6.01 -22.64
C ARG A 27 -6.91 -7.05 -21.88
N LYS A 28 -8.18 -6.73 -21.57
CA LYS A 28 -9.12 -7.56 -20.78
C LYS A 28 -8.80 -7.70 -19.29
N SER A 29 -7.72 -7.08 -18.83
CA SER A 29 -7.42 -6.95 -17.40
C SER A 29 -8.04 -5.67 -16.88
N VAL A 30 -8.71 -5.76 -15.72
CA VAL A 30 -9.29 -4.60 -15.04
C VAL A 30 -8.38 -4.20 -13.90
N PHE A 31 -7.98 -2.93 -13.88
CA PHE A 31 -7.09 -2.34 -12.89
C PHE A 31 -7.82 -1.26 -12.10
N GLN A 32 -7.62 -1.24 -10.79
CA GLN A 32 -8.10 -0.17 -9.92
C GLN A 32 -6.97 0.25 -8.97
N ALA A 33 -6.69 1.55 -8.93
CA ALA A 33 -5.66 2.10 -8.06
C ALA A 33 -6.26 2.59 -6.74
N HIS A 34 -5.53 2.32 -5.65
CA HIS A 34 -5.84 2.83 -4.32
C HIS A 34 -4.61 3.51 -3.73
N LEU A 35 -4.78 4.71 -3.17
CA LEU A 35 -3.73 5.51 -2.57
C LEU A 35 -4.12 5.93 -1.16
N SER A 36 -3.16 5.91 -0.24
CA SER A 36 -3.39 6.34 1.14
C SER A 36 -2.12 6.97 1.71
N PRO A 37 -2.21 8.12 2.42
CA PRO A 37 -1.07 8.69 3.13
C PRO A 37 -0.78 7.83 4.35
N VAL A 38 0.46 7.34 4.47
CA VAL A 38 0.89 6.47 5.56
C VAL A 38 2.19 6.96 6.17
N HIS A 39 2.29 6.87 7.49
CA HIS A 39 3.44 7.31 8.28
C HIS A 39 4.07 6.18 9.09
N SER A 40 3.48 4.98 9.05
CA SER A 40 3.96 3.82 9.79
C SER A 40 3.64 2.51 9.07
N LYS A 41 4.41 1.43 9.34
CA LYS A 41 4.12 0.11 8.78
C LYS A 41 2.76 -0.42 9.26
N GLN A 42 2.35 -0.04 10.47
CA GLN A 42 1.06 -0.37 11.06
C GLN A 42 -0.10 0.20 10.24
N GLU A 43 -0.01 1.48 9.84
CA GLU A 43 -0.99 2.10 8.96
C GLU A 43 -1.07 1.41 7.60
N VAL A 44 0.06 1.00 7.01
CA VAL A 44 0.05 0.21 5.76
C VAL A 44 -0.77 -1.07 5.95
N GLN A 45 -0.54 -1.81 7.02
CA GLN A 45 -1.28 -3.04 7.29
C GLN A 45 -2.78 -2.78 7.52
N LEU A 46 -3.13 -1.70 8.20
CA LEU A 46 -4.53 -1.30 8.40
C LEU A 46 -5.22 -0.96 7.07
N VAL A 47 -4.57 -0.20 6.20
CA VAL A 47 -5.09 0.14 4.87
C VAL A 47 -5.27 -1.11 4.02
N LEU A 48 -4.26 -2.00 3.97
CA LEU A 48 -4.34 -3.26 3.23
C LEU A 48 -5.47 -4.15 3.75
N HIS A 49 -5.60 -4.28 5.07
CA HIS A 49 -6.70 -5.02 5.69
C HIS A 49 -8.05 -4.42 5.29
N LYS A 50 -8.20 -3.09 5.38
CA LYS A 50 -9.43 -2.40 5.01
C LYS A 50 -9.81 -2.60 3.54
N LEU A 51 -8.84 -2.51 2.64
CA LEU A 51 -9.04 -2.77 1.21
C LEU A 51 -9.51 -4.21 0.97
N LYS A 52 -8.92 -5.18 1.67
CA LYS A 52 -9.29 -6.60 1.58
C LYS A 52 -10.65 -6.95 2.22
N GLU A 53 -11.31 -6.04 2.94
CA GLU A 53 -12.73 -6.22 3.31
C GLU A 53 -13.64 -6.19 2.08
N ASN A 54 -13.22 -5.51 1.01
CA ASN A 54 -13.94 -5.53 -0.26
C ASN A 54 -13.63 -6.83 -1.02
N LYS A 55 -14.66 -7.66 -1.23
CA LYS A 55 -14.56 -8.94 -1.93
C LYS A 55 -13.99 -8.83 -3.36
N LYS A 56 -14.19 -7.70 -4.06
CA LYS A 56 -13.62 -7.53 -5.40
C LYS A 56 -12.09 -7.42 -5.34
N ILE A 57 -11.59 -6.66 -4.38
CA ILE A 57 -10.14 -6.48 -4.16
C ILE A 57 -9.55 -7.78 -3.61
N ALA A 58 -10.16 -8.35 -2.57
CA ALA A 58 -9.67 -9.56 -1.93
C ALA A 58 -9.50 -10.76 -2.89
N ASN A 59 -10.36 -10.85 -3.91
CA ASN A 59 -10.33 -11.91 -4.92
C ASN A 59 -9.71 -11.46 -6.27
N ALA A 60 -9.10 -10.28 -6.34
CA ALA A 60 -8.37 -9.86 -7.52
C ALA A 60 -7.21 -10.82 -7.79
N THR A 61 -6.85 -11.01 -9.06
CA THR A 61 -5.78 -11.94 -9.46
C THR A 61 -4.43 -11.56 -8.84
N HIS A 62 -4.15 -10.25 -8.73
CA HIS A 62 -2.96 -9.71 -8.11
C HIS A 62 -3.31 -8.44 -7.31
N ASN A 63 -3.01 -8.42 -6.03
CA ASN A 63 -3.15 -7.28 -5.11
C ASN A 63 -1.78 -6.67 -4.80
N ILE A 64 -1.21 -6.07 -5.84
CA ILE A 64 0.13 -5.47 -5.83
C ILE A 64 0.12 -4.22 -4.94
N TYR A 65 1.14 -4.05 -4.10
CA TYR A 65 1.30 -2.82 -3.33
C TYR A 65 2.77 -2.41 -3.19
N ALA A 66 2.96 -1.12 -2.96
CA ALA A 66 4.26 -0.54 -2.64
C ALA A 66 4.04 0.64 -1.70
N TYR A 67 4.97 0.88 -0.77
CA TYR A 67 4.92 2.03 0.11
C TYR A 67 6.29 2.64 0.34
N ARG A 68 6.27 3.92 0.73
CA ARG A 68 7.44 4.68 1.18
C ARG A 68 7.04 5.48 2.40
N ILE A 69 7.77 5.33 3.49
CA ILE A 69 7.50 6.00 4.76
C ILE A 69 8.76 6.73 5.18
N TRP A 70 8.61 8.00 5.54
CA TRP A 70 9.70 8.76 6.16
C TRP A 70 9.80 8.42 7.65
N ASP A 71 10.92 7.85 8.07
CA ASP A 71 11.22 7.58 9.48
C ASP A 71 12.04 8.74 10.06
N GLU A 72 11.37 9.68 10.74
CA GLU A 72 12.00 10.85 11.36
C GLU A 72 13.08 10.47 12.39
N LYS A 73 12.93 9.34 13.10
CA LYS A 73 13.85 8.93 14.17
C LYS A 73 15.18 8.46 13.61
N ARG A 74 15.12 7.73 12.49
CA ARG A 74 16.29 7.17 11.82
C ARG A 74 16.80 8.07 10.68
N ASN A 75 16.03 9.09 10.31
CA ASN A 75 16.30 9.98 9.18
C ASN A 75 16.50 9.21 7.86
N VAL A 76 15.66 8.19 7.63
CA VAL A 76 15.71 7.31 6.43
C VAL A 76 14.31 7.11 5.85
N ILE A 77 14.24 6.76 4.56
CA ILE A 77 13.00 6.31 3.92
C ILE A 77 12.92 4.78 4.04
N LEU A 78 11.86 4.29 4.66
CA LEU A 78 11.50 2.87 4.66
C LEU A 78 10.69 2.60 3.39
N THR A 79 11.19 1.71 2.54
CA THR A 79 10.52 1.31 1.29
C THR A 79 10.30 -0.19 1.28
N ASP A 80 9.15 -0.62 0.80
CA ASP A 80 8.81 -2.04 0.65
C ASP A 80 7.74 -2.21 -0.42
N CYS A 81 7.65 -3.41 -0.99
CA CYS A 81 6.74 -3.72 -2.07
C CYS A 81 6.44 -5.21 -2.17
N ASP A 82 5.26 -5.53 -2.68
CA ASP A 82 4.80 -6.90 -2.94
C ASP A 82 4.16 -6.97 -4.33
N ASP A 83 4.69 -7.86 -5.15
CA ASP A 83 4.23 -8.11 -6.51
C ASP A 83 2.99 -9.01 -6.56
N ASP A 84 2.65 -9.73 -5.49
CA ASP A 84 1.56 -10.72 -5.44
C ASP A 84 1.52 -11.66 -6.67
N GLY A 85 2.69 -12.08 -7.14
CA GLY A 85 2.86 -12.96 -8.31
C GLY A 85 3.01 -12.25 -9.66
N GLU A 86 2.73 -10.95 -9.77
CA GLU A 86 2.94 -10.14 -10.99
C GLU A 86 4.37 -9.58 -11.01
N THR A 87 5.30 -10.40 -11.51
CA THR A 87 6.75 -10.14 -11.41
C THR A 87 7.16 -8.76 -11.95
N GLY A 88 7.75 -7.94 -11.07
CA GLY A 88 8.34 -6.65 -11.42
C GLY A 88 7.34 -5.49 -11.54
N ALA A 89 6.07 -5.67 -11.15
CA ALA A 89 5.09 -4.60 -11.21
C ALA A 89 5.22 -3.59 -10.05
N SER A 90 5.43 -4.07 -8.83
CA SER A 90 5.57 -3.24 -7.63
C SER A 90 6.88 -2.45 -7.62
N SER A 91 7.96 -3.00 -8.19
CA SER A 91 9.22 -2.25 -8.38
C SER A 91 9.07 -1.11 -9.40
N ARG A 92 8.25 -1.30 -10.46
CA ARG A 92 7.85 -0.21 -11.35
C ARG A 92 7.01 0.83 -10.62
N MET A 93 6.10 0.43 -9.72
CA MET A 93 5.35 1.38 -8.89
C MET A 93 6.27 2.24 -8.01
N LEU A 94 7.26 1.63 -7.33
CA LEU A 94 8.24 2.37 -6.53
C LEU A 94 9.01 3.40 -7.39
N ASN A 95 9.47 2.99 -8.57
CA ASN A 95 10.14 3.90 -9.51
C ASN A 95 9.24 5.07 -9.93
N LEU A 96 7.95 4.82 -10.16
CA LEU A 96 6.98 5.88 -10.50
C LEU A 96 6.76 6.85 -9.34
N MET A 97 6.70 6.35 -8.10
CA MET A 97 6.60 7.19 -6.90
C MET A 97 7.80 8.13 -6.78
N ASP A 98 9.03 7.62 -7.00
CA ASP A 98 10.25 8.44 -7.00
C ASP A 98 10.23 9.55 -8.05
N VAL A 99 9.78 9.24 -9.27
CA VAL A 99 9.71 10.22 -10.35
C VAL A 99 8.65 11.28 -10.06
N SER A 100 7.51 10.89 -9.47
CA SER A 100 6.44 11.81 -9.10
C SER A 100 6.89 12.81 -8.02
N GLU A 101 7.55 12.34 -6.96
CA GLU A 101 8.10 13.21 -5.92
C GLU A 101 9.10 14.24 -6.46
N LYS A 102 9.98 13.82 -7.38
CA LYS A 102 10.95 14.71 -8.03
C LYS A 102 10.27 15.80 -8.85
N LYS A 103 9.13 15.52 -9.47
CA LYS A 103 8.34 16.53 -10.21
C LYS A 103 7.61 17.48 -9.27
N ASN A 104 7.09 16.98 -8.14
CA ASN A 104 6.42 17.82 -7.15
C ASN A 104 7.38 18.79 -6.42
N LYS A 105 8.67 18.45 -6.30
CA LYS A 105 9.72 19.33 -5.75
C LYS A 105 10.26 20.37 -6.73
N ARG A 106 9.81 20.40 -7.99
CA ARG A 106 10.28 21.32 -9.05
C ARG A 106 9.29 22.45 -9.35
N LYS A 107 8.36 22.75 -8.45
CA LYS A 107 7.50 23.93 -8.52
C LYS A 107 7.85 24.90 -7.40
#